data_AF-A0A2V7M407-F1
#
_entry.id   AF-A0A2V7M407-F1
#
_cell.length_a   1.000
_cell.length_b   1.000
_cell.length_c   1.000
_cell.angle_alpha   90.00
_cell.angle_beta   90.00
_cell.angle_gamma   90.00
#
_symmetry.space_group_name_H-M   'P 1'
#
loop_
_entity.id
_entity.type
_entity.pdbx_description
1 polymer ?
#
loop_
_entity_poly.entity_id
_entity_poly.type
_entity_poly.pdbx_seq_one_letter_code
_entity_poly.pdbx_strand_id
1 'polypeptide(L)'
;MQSRAYALILTIAVLPGALVAQATAATAAAPAPSTSPVTDALRAVQQRSARNLIAAAEAMPADKYNYRPTPAQMSFAAIQVHLANEGNDVLCGKSAGIEVPQRAKVDTTATKEQLVARLKETFAFCEQAFAKMDDSKLAEPVSMFGMNMTRAMAVLITVGDWADHYSQEANYLRLNGLLPPTAQHRM
;
A
#
# COMPACT_ATOMS: atom_id res chain seq x y z
N MET A 1 -7.89 -17.83 -92.41
CA MET A 1 -7.84 -19.30 -92.56
C MET A 1 -7.74 -19.89 -91.16
N GLN A 2 -8.89 -20.18 -90.55
CA GLN A 2 -9.52 -21.50 -90.48
C GLN A 2 -8.80 -22.51 -89.56
N SER A 3 -9.48 -22.74 -88.43
CA SER A 3 -9.53 -23.86 -87.48
C SER A 3 -8.62 -25.08 -87.65
N ARG A 4 -8.19 -25.61 -86.49
CA ARG A 4 -8.62 -26.94 -86.02
C ARG A 4 -8.42 -27.08 -84.50
N ALA A 5 -9.50 -27.49 -83.84
CA ALA A 5 -9.53 -27.89 -82.45
C ALA A 5 -9.06 -29.34 -82.31
N TYR A 6 -8.40 -29.66 -81.19
CA TYR A 6 -8.49 -30.98 -80.58
C TYR A 6 -8.66 -30.79 -79.07
N ALA A 7 -9.82 -31.22 -78.58
CA ALA A 7 -10.12 -31.36 -77.17
C ALA A 7 -9.37 -32.57 -76.62
N LEU A 8 -8.75 -32.43 -75.45
CA LEU A 8 -8.49 -33.55 -74.57
C LEU A 8 -8.91 -33.14 -73.16
N ILE A 9 -10.06 -33.66 -72.75
CA ILE A 9 -10.55 -33.63 -71.37
C ILE A 9 -9.75 -34.68 -70.61
N LEU A 10 -9.03 -34.28 -69.56
CA LEU A 10 -8.51 -35.21 -68.55
C LEU A 10 -8.72 -34.64 -67.15
N THR A 11 -9.16 -35.55 -66.31
CA THR A 11 -9.95 -35.42 -65.09
C THR A 11 -9.19 -34.93 -63.86
N ILE A 12 -9.98 -34.28 -63.01
CA ILE A 12 -9.76 -33.78 -61.65
C ILE A 12 -8.96 -34.73 -60.74
N ALA A 13 -7.98 -34.17 -60.02
CA ALA A 13 -7.62 -34.59 -58.67
C ALA A 13 -7.22 -33.35 -57.85
N VAL A 14 -8.18 -32.76 -57.14
CA VAL A 14 -7.92 -31.72 -56.14
C VAL A 14 -7.59 -32.43 -54.82
N LEU A 15 -6.35 -32.29 -54.35
CA LEU A 15 -5.94 -32.62 -52.99
C LEU A 15 -5.79 -31.30 -52.21
N PRO A 16 -6.66 -31.00 -51.23
CA PRO A 16 -6.47 -29.89 -50.31
C PRO A 16 -5.66 -30.39 -49.10
N GLY A 17 -4.43 -29.92 -48.93
CA GLY A 17 -3.56 -30.37 -47.85
C GLY A 17 -2.84 -29.22 -47.16
N ALA A 18 -3.22 -28.98 -45.91
CA ALA A 18 -2.56 -28.17 -44.90
C ALA A 18 -2.74 -26.64 -44.97
N LEU A 19 -3.92 -26.18 -44.55
CA LEU A 19 -4.04 -24.94 -43.79
C LEU A 19 -4.43 -25.29 -42.35
N VAL A 20 -3.89 -24.53 -41.40
CA VAL A 20 -4.25 -24.42 -39.98
C VAL A 20 -3.54 -25.36 -39.01
N ALA A 21 -2.34 -24.95 -38.59
CA ALA A 21 -1.88 -25.16 -37.21
C ALA A 21 -2.01 -23.83 -36.46
N GLN A 22 -3.23 -23.48 -36.04
CA GLN A 22 -3.41 -22.46 -34.99
C GLN A 22 -3.10 -23.14 -33.66
N ALA A 23 -1.93 -22.84 -33.10
CA ALA A 23 -1.63 -23.17 -31.73
C ALA A 23 -2.71 -22.55 -30.82
N THR A 24 -3.50 -23.39 -30.16
CA THR A 24 -4.36 -22.96 -29.06
C THR A 24 -3.45 -22.48 -27.94
N ALA A 25 -3.22 -21.18 -27.85
CA ALA A 25 -2.64 -20.58 -26.66
C ALA A 25 -3.59 -20.92 -25.50
N ALA A 26 -3.14 -21.80 -24.60
CA ALA A 26 -3.87 -22.08 -23.37
C ALA A 26 -3.99 -20.76 -22.61
N THR A 27 -5.20 -20.23 -22.50
CA THR A 27 -5.50 -19.11 -21.61
C THR A 27 -5.25 -19.60 -20.20
N ALA A 28 -4.13 -19.16 -19.60
CA ALA A 28 -3.88 -19.39 -18.19
C ALA A 28 -5.08 -18.84 -17.40
N ALA A 29 -5.77 -19.71 -16.65
CA ALA A 29 -6.88 -19.30 -15.81
C ALA A 29 -6.40 -18.24 -14.82
N ALA A 30 -7.14 -17.14 -14.71
CA ALA A 30 -6.85 -16.11 -13.72
C ALA A 30 -6.90 -16.74 -12.31
N PRO A 31 -5.99 -16.34 -11.39
CA PRO A 31 -6.01 -16.86 -10.02
C PRO A 31 -7.37 -16.58 -9.38
N ALA A 32 -7.85 -17.54 -8.58
CA ALA A 32 -9.09 -17.38 -7.83
C ALA A 32 -9.00 -16.15 -6.89
N PRO A 33 -10.08 -15.38 -6.72
CA PRO A 33 -10.09 -14.24 -5.83
C PRO A 33 -9.84 -14.69 -4.38
N SER A 34 -9.11 -13.88 -3.63
CA SER A 34 -8.81 -14.12 -2.22
C SER A 34 -10.08 -14.22 -1.38
N THR A 35 -10.04 -15.04 -0.33
CA THR A 35 -11.10 -15.14 0.68
C THR A 35 -11.01 -14.04 1.75
N SER A 36 -10.04 -13.12 1.65
CA SER A 36 -9.89 -11.99 2.57
C SER A 36 -9.58 -10.67 1.86
N PRO A 37 -10.42 -10.26 0.89
CA PRO A 37 -10.16 -9.10 0.04
C PRO A 37 -9.97 -7.78 0.82
N VAL A 38 -10.66 -7.59 1.95
CA VAL A 38 -10.51 -6.36 2.75
C VAL A 38 -9.17 -6.33 3.45
N THR A 39 -8.76 -7.45 4.04
CA THR A 39 -7.47 -7.55 4.73
C THR A 39 -6.30 -7.55 3.74
N ASP A 40 -6.48 -8.08 2.54
CA ASP A 40 -5.51 -7.96 1.44
C ASP A 40 -5.31 -6.50 1.04
N ALA A 41 -6.41 -5.75 0.90
CA ALA A 41 -6.36 -4.32 0.64
C ALA A 41 -5.69 -3.56 1.80
N LEU A 42 -5.99 -3.90 3.06
CA LEU A 42 -5.31 -3.32 4.22
C LEU A 42 -3.80 -3.54 4.17
N ARG A 43 -3.33 -4.75 3.86
CA ARG A 43 -1.89 -5.04 3.71
C ARG A 43 -1.28 -4.21 2.60
N ALA A 44 -1.94 -4.09 1.45
CA ALA A 44 -1.47 -3.26 0.34
C ALA A 44 -1.38 -1.77 0.72
N VAL A 45 -2.38 -1.25 1.44
CA VAL A 45 -2.41 0.13 1.93
C VAL A 45 -1.33 0.35 2.98
N GLN A 46 -1.17 -0.55 3.96
CA GLN A 46 -0.12 -0.47 4.98
C GLN A 46 1.26 -0.40 4.34
N GLN A 47 1.55 -1.27 3.37
CA GLN A 47 2.83 -1.27 2.67
C GLN A 47 3.07 0.04 1.92
N ARG A 48 2.05 0.60 1.28
CA ARG A 48 2.15 1.91 0.60
C ARG A 48 2.36 3.04 1.61
N SER A 49 1.61 3.06 2.70
CA SER A 49 1.71 4.08 3.74
C SER A 49 3.07 4.05 4.43
N ALA A 50 3.57 2.86 4.80
CA ALA A 50 4.89 2.66 5.38
C ALA A 50 5.98 3.24 4.47
N ARG A 51 6.00 2.87 3.19
CA ARG A 51 6.96 3.41 2.21
C ARG A 51 6.91 4.94 2.15
N ASN A 52 5.72 5.51 2.08
CA ASN A 52 5.55 6.95 1.88
C ASN A 52 5.91 7.76 3.14
N LEU A 53 5.42 7.37 4.31
CA LEU A 53 5.66 8.08 5.57
C LEU A 53 7.13 7.94 6.00
N ILE A 54 7.72 6.75 5.86
CA ILE A 54 9.15 6.56 6.16
C ILE A 54 10.01 7.41 5.22
N ALA A 55 9.76 7.38 3.91
CA ALA A 55 10.52 8.19 2.97
C ALA A 55 10.33 9.70 3.18
N ALA A 56 9.14 10.13 3.60
CA ALA A 56 8.89 11.53 3.91
C ALA A 56 9.66 11.97 5.16
N ALA A 57 9.67 11.16 6.21
CA ALA A 57 10.49 11.37 7.40
C ALA A 57 11.99 11.45 7.02
N GLU A 58 12.48 10.52 6.23
CA GLU A 58 13.87 10.52 5.75
C GLU A 58 14.21 11.74 4.88
N ALA A 59 13.27 12.26 4.10
CA ALA A 59 13.49 13.39 3.21
C ALA A 59 13.62 14.74 3.93
N MET A 60 12.95 14.94 5.07
CA MET A 60 13.00 16.21 5.80
C MET A 60 14.40 16.43 6.42
N PRO A 61 15.08 17.56 6.20
CA PRO A 61 16.34 17.89 6.85
C PRO A 61 16.21 17.91 8.38
N ALA A 62 17.26 17.46 9.09
CA ALA A 62 17.22 17.33 10.56
C ALA A 62 16.95 18.67 11.27
N ASP A 63 17.49 19.77 10.76
CA ASP A 63 17.26 21.13 11.25
C ASP A 63 15.82 21.63 11.06
N LYS A 64 15.02 20.92 10.24
CA LYS A 64 13.62 21.24 9.95
C LYS A 64 12.63 20.31 10.63
N TYR A 65 13.06 19.38 11.49
CA TYR A 65 12.14 18.51 12.23
C TYR A 65 11.21 19.28 13.18
N ASN A 66 11.62 20.46 13.65
CA ASN A 66 10.76 21.32 14.46
C ASN A 66 9.85 22.25 13.64
N TYR A 67 9.90 22.18 12.29
CA TYR A 67 9.03 22.98 11.43
C TYR A 67 7.56 22.65 11.66
N ARG A 68 6.74 23.70 11.70
CA ARG A 68 5.27 23.68 11.64
C ARG A 68 4.80 24.92 10.88
N PRO A 69 3.83 24.82 9.97
CA PRO A 69 3.32 25.99 9.23
C PRO A 69 2.65 27.01 10.14
N THR A 70 1.97 26.55 11.19
CA THR A 70 1.34 27.41 12.20
C THR A 70 1.65 26.91 13.62
N PRO A 71 1.61 27.79 14.64
CA PRO A 71 1.91 27.40 16.03
C PRO A 71 0.99 26.31 16.60
N ALA A 72 -0.26 26.24 16.13
CA ALA A 72 -1.27 25.29 16.61
C ALA A 72 -1.12 23.89 15.98
N GLN A 73 -0.36 23.76 14.90
CA GLN A 73 -0.12 22.47 14.26
C GLN A 73 1.02 21.71 14.93
N MET A 74 0.96 20.39 14.79
CA MET A 74 2.07 19.51 15.13
C MET A 74 3.32 19.90 14.33
N SER A 75 4.49 19.87 14.98
CA SER A 75 5.75 19.93 14.23
C SER A 75 5.96 18.63 13.45
N PHE A 76 6.86 18.66 12.47
CA PHE A 76 7.22 17.47 11.72
C PHE A 76 7.70 16.32 12.63
N ALA A 77 8.48 16.63 13.68
CA ALA A 77 8.88 15.69 14.72
C ALA A 77 7.69 15.17 15.53
N ALA A 78 6.75 16.05 15.89
CA ALA A 78 5.56 15.64 16.63
C ALA A 78 4.68 14.66 15.82
N ILE A 79 4.64 14.80 14.49
CA ILE A 79 3.96 13.82 13.62
C ILE A 79 4.61 12.43 13.74
N GLN A 80 5.95 12.36 13.77
CA GLN A 80 6.66 11.09 13.95
C GLN A 80 6.39 10.46 15.31
N VAL A 81 6.37 11.28 16.36
CA VAL A 81 6.04 10.86 17.73
C VAL A 81 4.63 10.30 17.78
N HIS A 82 3.65 11.00 17.20
CA HIS A 82 2.25 10.55 17.14
C HIS A 82 2.13 9.22 16.40
N LEU A 83 2.67 9.13 15.19
CA LEU A 83 2.63 7.90 14.38
C LEU A 83 3.30 6.72 15.10
N ALA A 84 4.35 6.96 15.89
CA ALA A 84 5.04 5.93 16.63
C ALA A 84 4.30 5.49 17.91
N ASN A 85 4.00 6.44 18.80
CA ASN A 85 3.55 6.14 20.17
C ASN A 85 2.04 5.86 20.25
N GLU A 86 1.23 6.64 19.55
CA GLU A 86 -0.23 6.57 19.60
C GLU A 86 -0.85 5.98 18.32
N GLY A 87 -0.13 6.09 17.20
CA GLY A 87 -0.54 5.61 15.89
C GLY A 87 -0.29 4.11 15.73
N ASN A 88 0.76 3.76 14.99
CA ASN A 88 1.06 2.43 14.48
C ASN A 88 0.93 1.29 15.51
N ASP A 89 1.62 1.35 16.65
CA ASP A 89 1.58 0.24 17.63
C ASP A 89 0.14 0.01 18.16
N VAL A 90 -0.58 1.08 18.51
CA VAL A 90 -1.95 0.97 19.04
C VAL A 90 -2.94 0.60 17.93
N LEU A 91 -2.96 1.37 16.83
CA LEU A 91 -3.89 1.22 15.72
C LEU A 91 -3.76 -0.15 15.05
N CYS A 92 -2.54 -0.61 14.79
CA CYS A 92 -2.33 -1.91 14.16
C CYS A 92 -2.59 -3.06 15.12
N GLY A 93 -2.18 -2.96 16.39
CA GLY A 93 -2.47 -3.98 17.39
C GLY A 93 -3.97 -4.18 17.60
N LYS A 94 -4.71 -3.07 17.76
CA LYS A 94 -6.17 -3.09 17.93
C LYS A 94 -6.89 -3.57 16.67
N SER A 95 -6.50 -3.12 15.49
CA SER A 95 -7.07 -3.59 14.23
C SER A 95 -6.84 -5.09 14.00
N ALA A 96 -5.65 -5.59 14.36
CA ALA A 96 -5.29 -7.01 14.24
C ALA A 96 -5.79 -7.87 15.43
N GLY A 97 -6.34 -7.27 16.49
CA GLY A 97 -6.78 -8.00 17.67
C GLY A 97 -5.63 -8.66 18.44
N ILE A 98 -4.44 -8.08 18.38
CA ILE A 98 -3.23 -8.58 19.07
C ILE A 98 -2.78 -7.60 20.15
N GLU A 99 -1.86 -8.06 21.01
CA GLU A 99 -1.28 -7.23 22.06
C GLU A 99 -0.50 -6.05 21.48
N VAL A 100 -0.71 -4.86 22.06
CA VAL A 100 0.01 -3.65 21.69
C VAL A 100 1.38 -3.68 22.37
N PRO A 101 2.49 -3.59 21.62
CA PRO A 101 3.83 -3.57 22.19
C PRO A 101 4.00 -2.47 23.24
N GLN A 102 4.58 -2.82 24.39
CA GLN A 102 4.91 -1.85 25.43
C GLN A 102 6.34 -1.32 25.20
N ARG A 103 6.46 -0.28 24.38
CA ARG A 103 7.76 0.36 24.08
C ARG A 103 7.96 1.59 24.95
N ALA A 104 9.22 1.93 25.23
CA ALA A 104 9.55 3.25 25.75
C ALA A 104 9.11 4.32 24.73
N LYS A 105 8.36 5.33 25.20
CA LYS A 105 7.90 6.43 24.34
C LYS A 105 9.08 7.27 23.87
N VAL A 106 9.01 7.74 22.62
CA VAL A 106 9.88 8.80 22.10
C VAL A 106 9.16 10.14 22.19
N ASP A 107 9.90 11.25 22.23
CA ASP A 107 9.32 12.59 22.21
C ASP A 107 10.03 13.48 21.17
N THR A 108 9.60 14.74 21.06
CA THR A 108 10.12 15.67 20.05
C THR A 108 11.55 16.15 20.31
N THR A 109 12.18 15.75 21.42
CA THR A 109 13.60 16.00 21.69
C THR A 109 14.51 14.94 21.08
N ALA A 110 13.95 13.82 20.61
CA ALA A 110 14.69 12.78 19.90
C ALA A 110 15.25 13.30 18.57
N THR A 111 16.41 12.75 18.19
CA THR A 111 17.04 13.04 16.90
C THR A 111 16.18 12.53 15.74
N LYS A 112 16.39 13.10 14.54
CA LYS A 112 15.80 12.61 13.28
C LYS A 112 16.00 11.09 13.15
N GLU A 113 17.21 10.62 13.40
CA GLU A 113 17.60 9.23 13.25
C GLU A 113 16.82 8.32 14.20
N GLN A 114 16.65 8.73 15.45
CA GLN A 114 15.86 8.00 16.45
C GLN A 114 14.37 7.96 16.09
N LEU A 115 13.81 9.09 15.63
CA LEU A 115 12.40 9.17 15.22
C LEU A 115 12.13 8.30 13.99
N VAL A 116 13.00 8.35 12.97
CA VAL A 116 12.89 7.51 11.77
C VAL A 116 13.05 6.03 12.12
N ALA A 117 14.01 5.68 12.98
CA ALA A 117 14.20 4.30 13.42
C ALA A 117 12.96 3.77 14.15
N ARG A 118 12.38 4.57 15.05
CA ARG A 118 11.14 4.20 15.74
C ARG A 118 9.96 4.09 14.78
N LEU A 119 9.80 5.00 13.82
CA LEU A 119 8.73 4.91 12.82
C LEU A 119 8.83 3.61 12.00
N LYS A 120 10.04 3.22 11.58
CA LYS A 120 10.29 1.96 10.88
C LYS A 120 9.92 0.75 11.74
N GLU A 121 10.32 0.77 13.01
CA GLU A 121 10.01 -0.30 13.97
C GLU A 121 8.50 -0.51 14.12
N THR A 122 7.72 0.55 14.23
CA THR A 122 6.26 0.44 14.41
C THR A 122 5.54 0.06 13.11
N PHE A 123 6.03 0.48 11.93
CA PHE A 123 5.49 -0.04 10.66
C PHE A 123 5.82 -1.52 10.43
N ALA A 124 7.00 -1.99 10.84
CA ALA A 124 7.34 -3.41 10.81
C ALA A 124 6.41 -4.23 11.74
N PHE A 125 6.04 -3.67 12.89
CA PHE A 125 5.00 -4.27 13.73
C PHE A 125 3.64 -4.33 13.02
N CYS A 126 3.21 -3.26 12.36
CA CYS A 126 1.96 -3.26 11.59
C CYS A 126 1.94 -4.35 10.49
N GLU A 127 3.05 -4.52 9.78
CA GLU A 127 3.19 -5.58 8.78
C GLU A 127 3.01 -6.97 9.41
N GLN A 128 3.66 -7.23 10.54
CA GLN A 128 3.52 -8.50 11.27
C GLN A 128 2.10 -8.70 11.80
N ALA A 129 1.47 -7.63 12.31
CA ALA A 129 0.12 -7.65 12.86
C ALA A 129 -0.91 -8.05 11.79
N PHE A 130 -0.80 -7.50 10.59
CA PHE A 130 -1.75 -7.77 9.50
C PHE A 130 -1.42 -9.02 8.69
N ALA A 131 -0.21 -9.58 8.77
CA ALA A 131 0.18 -10.77 8.03
C ALA A 131 -0.71 -12.01 8.30
N LYS A 132 -1.30 -12.09 9.49
CA LYS A 132 -2.17 -13.21 9.92
C LYS A 132 -3.65 -12.85 10.03
N MET A 133 -4.02 -11.63 9.64
CA MET A 133 -5.39 -11.17 9.71
C MET A 133 -6.17 -11.69 8.49
N ASP A 134 -7.47 -11.92 8.67
CA ASP A 134 -8.39 -12.32 7.63
C ASP A 134 -9.76 -11.63 7.83
N ASP A 135 -10.60 -11.66 6.80
CA ASP A 135 -11.87 -10.92 6.81
C ASP A 135 -12.89 -11.48 7.80
N SER A 136 -12.78 -12.75 8.23
CA SER A 136 -13.71 -13.36 9.19
C SER A 136 -13.65 -12.68 10.57
N LYS A 137 -12.55 -11.96 10.83
CA LYS A 137 -12.28 -11.29 12.10
C LYS A 137 -12.79 -9.86 12.16
N LEU A 138 -13.20 -9.27 11.05
CA LEU A 138 -13.54 -7.84 10.96
C LEU A 138 -14.73 -7.44 11.84
N ALA A 139 -15.65 -8.37 12.13
CA ALA A 139 -16.81 -8.13 12.98
C ALA A 139 -16.50 -8.26 14.49
N GLU A 140 -15.33 -8.78 14.88
CA GLU A 140 -14.99 -8.95 16.29
C GLU A 140 -14.89 -7.58 16.98
N PRO A 141 -15.34 -7.48 18.26
CA PRO A 141 -15.25 -6.24 19.02
C PRO A 141 -13.82 -5.97 19.46
N VAL A 142 -13.45 -4.69 19.47
CA VAL A 142 -12.20 -4.18 20.03
C VAL A 142 -12.49 -2.93 20.85
N SER A 143 -11.77 -2.77 21.96
CA SER A 143 -11.77 -1.53 22.75
C SER A 143 -10.57 -0.67 22.37
N MET A 144 -10.85 0.54 21.91
CA MET A 144 -9.87 1.52 21.46
C MET A 144 -10.32 2.93 21.88
N PHE A 145 -9.41 3.71 22.49
CA PHE A 145 -9.69 5.06 22.99
C PHE A 145 -10.89 5.16 23.94
N GLY A 146 -11.10 4.12 24.77
CA GLY A 146 -12.25 4.06 25.69
C GLY A 146 -13.60 3.77 25.01
N MET A 147 -13.60 3.50 23.70
CA MET A 147 -14.79 3.16 22.93
C MET A 147 -14.73 1.69 22.50
N ASN A 148 -15.90 1.04 22.46
CA ASN A 148 -16.05 -0.29 21.86
C ASN A 148 -16.46 -0.12 20.39
N MET A 149 -15.76 -0.79 19.49
CA MET A 149 -16.01 -0.77 18.05
C MET A 149 -15.67 -2.11 17.42
N THR A 150 -15.96 -2.30 16.14
CA THR A 150 -15.51 -3.50 15.40
C THR A 150 -14.07 -3.33 14.95
N ARG A 151 -13.37 -4.44 14.71
CA ARG A 151 -12.05 -4.41 14.05
C ARG A 151 -12.10 -3.74 12.68
N ALA A 152 -13.21 -3.86 11.94
CA ALA A 152 -13.42 -3.12 10.70
C ALA A 152 -13.33 -1.59 10.90
N MET A 153 -13.96 -1.06 11.95
CA MET A 153 -13.87 0.38 12.25
C MET A 153 -12.43 0.78 12.64
N ALA A 154 -11.76 -0.04 13.45
CA ALA A 154 -10.36 0.20 13.81
C ALA A 154 -9.44 0.23 12.58
N VAL A 155 -9.67 -0.65 11.60
CA VAL A 155 -8.96 -0.66 10.31
C VAL A 155 -9.16 0.65 9.54
N LEU A 156 -10.40 1.14 9.46
CA LEU A 156 -10.70 2.41 8.77
C LEU A 156 -10.02 3.60 9.46
N ILE A 157 -10.03 3.64 10.79
CA ILE A 157 -9.33 4.66 11.57
C ILE A 157 -7.81 4.60 11.31
N THR A 158 -7.25 3.39 11.28
CA THR A 158 -5.81 3.17 11.02
C THR A 158 -5.39 3.69 9.65
N VAL A 159 -6.15 3.37 8.62
CA VAL A 159 -5.89 3.84 7.25
C VAL A 159 -6.08 5.35 7.14
N GLY A 160 -7.09 5.90 7.82
CA GLY A 160 -7.36 7.34 7.90
C GLY A 160 -6.18 8.10 8.52
N ASP A 161 -5.69 7.65 9.68
CA ASP A 161 -4.56 8.29 10.38
C ASP A 161 -3.30 8.36 9.48
N TRP A 162 -2.96 7.28 8.77
CA TRP A 162 -1.83 7.31 7.83
C TRP A 162 -2.03 8.29 6.67
N ALA A 163 -3.24 8.34 6.11
CA ALA A 163 -3.53 9.25 5.01
C ALA A 163 -3.47 10.72 5.45
N ASP A 164 -4.04 11.02 6.62
CA ASP A 164 -4.06 12.36 7.20
C ASP A 164 -2.64 12.85 7.49
N HIS A 165 -1.81 12.05 8.16
CA HIS A 165 -0.44 12.44 8.48
C HIS A 165 0.48 12.46 7.26
N TYR A 166 0.30 11.57 6.29
CA TYR A 166 1.06 11.66 5.04
C TYR A 166 0.71 12.94 4.28
N SER A 167 -0.56 13.34 4.27
CA SER A 167 -0.98 14.64 3.69
C SER A 167 -0.27 15.80 4.39
N GLN A 168 -0.21 15.79 5.73
CA GLN A 168 0.51 16.81 6.48
C GLN A 168 2.00 16.84 6.14
N GLU A 169 2.71 15.71 6.21
CA GLU A 169 4.13 15.62 5.90
C GLU A 169 4.44 16.04 4.46
N ALA A 170 3.61 15.61 3.50
CA ALA A 170 3.80 15.94 2.09
C ALA A 170 3.66 17.45 1.83
N ASN A 171 2.75 18.12 2.53
CA ASN A 171 2.63 19.58 2.48
C ASN A 171 3.83 20.25 3.15
N TYR A 172 4.34 19.72 4.27
CA TYR A 172 5.46 20.32 4.98
C TYR A 172 6.75 20.21 4.17
N LEU A 173 6.97 19.09 3.48
CA LEU A 173 8.07 18.94 2.53
C LEU A 173 8.00 20.00 1.43
N ARG A 174 6.82 20.20 0.80
CA ARG A 174 6.65 21.22 -0.24
C ARG A 174 6.90 22.63 0.26
N LEU A 175 6.37 22.98 1.43
CA LEU A 175 6.58 24.28 2.07
C LEU A 175 8.06 24.52 2.46
N ASN A 176 8.86 23.45 2.49
CA ASN A 176 10.30 23.51 2.72
C ASN A 176 11.14 23.31 1.46
N GLY A 177 10.54 23.39 0.28
CA GLY A 177 11.22 23.30 -1.02
C GLY A 177 11.59 21.87 -1.44
N LEU A 178 10.98 20.86 -0.82
CA LEU A 178 11.25 19.44 -1.06
C LEU A 178 10.06 18.77 -1.75
N LEU A 179 10.36 17.81 -2.63
CA LEU A 179 9.31 16.98 -3.22
C LEU A 179 8.96 15.82 -2.29
N PRO A 180 7.67 15.63 -1.98
CA PRO A 180 7.25 14.47 -1.20
C PRO A 180 7.42 13.17 -2.00
N PRO A 181 7.55 12.02 -1.33
CA PRO A 181 7.88 10.74 -1.99
C PRO A 181 6.99 10.42 -3.19
N THR A 182 5.68 10.59 -3.09
CA THR A 182 4.75 10.28 -4.20
C THR A 182 4.87 11.21 -5.41
N ALA A 183 5.59 12.33 -5.31
CA ALA A 183 5.82 13.28 -6.39
C ALA A 183 7.18 13.09 -7.09
N GLN A 184 8.11 12.32 -6.51
CA GLN A 184 9.47 12.18 -7.02
C GLN A 184 9.55 11.39 -8.34
N HIS A 185 8.62 10.47 -8.60
CA HIS A 185 8.60 9.62 -9.81
C HIS A 185 7.74 10.16 -10.96
N ARG A 186 7.20 11.37 -10.83
CA ARG A 186 6.29 11.98 -11.82
C ARG A 186 6.96 13.09 -12.64
N MET A 187 8.30 13.18 -12.61
CA MET A 187 9.10 14.11 -13.39
C MET A 187 10.00 13.35 -14.35
#